data_AF-A0AAN8BTM9-F1
#
_entry.id   AF-A0AAN8BTM9-F1
#
_cell.length_a   1.000
_cell.length_b   1.000
_cell.length_c   1.000
_cell.angle_alpha   90.00
_cell.angle_beta   90.00
_cell.angle_gamma   90.00
#
_symmetry.space_group_name_H-M   'P 1'
#
loop_
_entity.id
_entity.type
_entity.pdbx_description
1 polymer ?
#
loop_
_entity_poly.entity_id
_entity_poly.type
_entity_poly.pdbx_seq_one_letter_code
_entity_poly.pdbx_strand_id
1 'polypeptide(L)'
;MDAILNTLKQFRLESYCNQLVQLGVKDSRDFLDSVTDEDLDNMGFSRVEKNRFSAMKNFLQRAPEQQVQTVTPVHKSLKSFCLQYTYPKCAQPKQITDMDPAKTTVEDLMMRICHLESVGNSKGVCLYTIDGMPLTDDPFFNTWSLKDRHIENGAVIYAMFTPRENLKAVSSNTKARGC
;
A
#
# COMPACT_ATOMS: atom_id res chain seq x y z
N MET A 1 8.27 19.69 16.80
CA MET A 1 9.57 19.36 17.44
C MET A 1 9.61 17.92 17.92
N ASP A 2 8.58 17.41 18.63
CA ASP A 2 8.58 16.02 19.13
C ASP A 2 8.70 14.95 18.03
N ALA A 3 8.03 15.15 16.89
CA ALA A 3 8.12 14.21 15.77
C ALA A 3 9.55 14.09 15.21
N ILE A 4 10.24 15.22 15.03
CA ILE A 4 11.65 15.25 14.57
C ILE A 4 12.56 14.55 15.57
N LEU A 5 12.43 14.89 16.85
CA LEU A 5 13.27 14.31 17.90
C LEU A 5 13.05 12.79 18.00
N ASN A 6 11.81 12.32 17.86
CA ASN A 6 11.48 10.90 17.87
C ASN A 6 12.06 10.16 16.65
N THR A 7 11.99 10.75 15.46
CA THR A 7 12.63 10.19 14.26
C THR A 7 14.15 10.13 14.43
N LEU A 8 14.79 11.20 14.90
CA LEU A 8 16.24 11.20 15.11
C LEU A 8 16.67 10.16 16.15
N LYS A 9 15.91 10.00 17.24
CA LYS A 9 16.17 8.94 18.25
C LYS A 9 16.06 7.53 17.67
N GLN A 10 15.07 7.28 16.80
CA GLN A 10 14.90 5.97 16.15
C GLN A 10 16.14 5.57 15.34
N PHE A 11 16.80 6.54 14.71
CA PHE A 11 18.02 6.32 13.92
C PHE A 11 19.31 6.60 14.69
N ARG A 12 19.22 6.90 16.00
CA ARG A 12 20.34 7.19 16.89
C ARG A 12 21.18 8.40 16.42
N LEU A 13 20.48 9.47 16.07
CA LEU A 13 21.01 10.74 15.56
C LEU A 13 20.54 11.95 16.37
N GLU A 14 19.98 11.74 17.56
CA GLU A 14 19.41 12.78 18.42
C GLU A 14 20.43 13.85 18.86
N SER A 15 21.71 13.49 18.93
CA SER A 15 22.81 14.43 19.23
C SER A 15 22.91 15.57 18.23
N TYR A 16 22.45 15.36 16.99
CA TYR A 16 22.51 16.34 15.90
C TYR A 16 21.26 17.21 15.82
N CYS A 17 20.25 16.99 16.68
CA CYS A 17 18.97 17.69 16.61
C CYS A 17 19.13 19.22 16.63
N ASN A 18 19.98 19.75 17.52
CA ASN A 18 20.18 21.21 17.62
C ASN A 18 20.85 21.80 16.37
N GLN A 19 21.80 21.08 15.77
CA GLN A 19 22.50 21.52 14.56
C GLN A 19 21.57 21.50 13.35
N LEU A 20 20.72 20.46 13.24
CA LEU A 20 19.70 20.35 12.19
C LEU A 20 18.65 21.46 12.31
N VAL A 21 18.22 21.80 13.52
CA VAL A 21 17.30 22.94 13.76
C VAL A 21 17.96 24.28 13.41
N GLN A 22 19.25 24.45 13.69
CA GLN A 22 20.01 25.66 13.30
C GLN A 22 20.16 25.78 11.79
N LEU A 23 20.24 24.66 11.06
CA LEU A 23 20.20 24.63 9.59
C LEU A 23 18.81 25.01 9.04
N GLY A 24 17.81 25.14 9.90
CA GLY A 24 16.45 25.54 9.52
C GLY A 24 15.49 24.38 9.31
N VAL A 25 15.86 23.15 9.71
CA VAL A 25 14.96 21.98 9.65
C VAL A 25 13.80 22.16 10.64
N LYS A 26 12.58 22.18 10.11
CA LYS A 26 11.33 22.38 10.85
C LYS A 26 10.39 21.18 10.74
N ASP A 27 10.43 20.45 9.63
CA ASP A 27 9.66 19.23 9.43
C ASP A 27 10.47 18.10 8.75
N SER A 28 9.84 16.93 8.61
CA SER A 28 10.50 15.74 8.06
C SER A 28 10.85 15.84 6.58
N ARG A 29 10.22 16.74 5.82
CA ARG A 29 10.51 16.99 4.39
C ARG A 29 11.78 17.80 4.24
N ASP A 30 12.07 18.69 5.18
CA ASP A 30 13.33 19.45 5.18
C ASP A 30 14.55 18.51 5.24
N PHE A 31 14.43 17.34 5.89
CA PHE A 31 15.49 16.32 5.84
C PHE A 31 15.72 15.78 4.44
N LEU A 32 14.66 15.62 3.64
CA LEU A 32 14.74 15.05 2.29
C LEU A 32 15.25 16.09 1.28
N ASP A 33 14.72 17.31 1.36
CA ASP A 33 14.90 18.31 0.31
C ASP A 33 16.04 19.30 0.59
N SER A 34 16.39 19.54 1.86
CA SER A 34 17.26 20.66 2.24
C SER A 34 18.59 20.25 2.88
N VAL A 35 18.72 19.04 3.44
CA VAL A 35 19.98 18.59 4.06
C VAL A 35 20.83 17.86 3.02
N THR A 36 21.97 18.44 2.63
CA THR A 36 22.91 17.85 1.68
C THR A 36 24.01 17.06 2.38
N ASP A 37 24.76 16.25 1.62
CA ASP A 37 25.90 15.51 2.19
C ASP A 37 27.02 16.44 2.68
N GLU A 38 27.15 17.63 2.09
CA GLU A 38 28.08 18.69 2.52
C GLU A 38 27.68 19.27 3.88
N ASP A 39 26.37 19.46 4.14
CA ASP A 39 25.88 19.87 5.45
C ASP A 39 26.18 18.83 6.53
N LEU A 40 26.07 17.53 6.18
CA LEU A 40 26.41 16.43 7.09
C LEU A 40 27.90 16.39 7.39
N ASP A 41 28.75 16.67 6.41
CA ASP A 41 30.20 16.83 6.60
C ASP A 41 30.51 18.01 7.54
N ASN A 42 29.89 19.15 7.31
CA ASN A 42 30.07 20.36 8.11
C ASN A 42 29.56 20.19 9.55
N MET A 43 28.54 19.35 9.77
CA MET A 43 28.06 18.97 11.11
C MET A 43 28.90 17.89 11.80
N GLY A 44 29.90 17.33 11.10
CA GLY A 44 30.80 16.31 11.65
C GLY A 44 30.18 14.91 11.73
N PHE A 45 29.23 14.57 10.85
CA PHE A 45 28.72 13.20 10.77
C PHE A 45 29.85 12.24 10.35
N SER A 46 30.09 11.22 11.17
CA SER A 46 30.94 10.12 10.75
C SER A 46 30.30 9.34 9.60
N ARG A 47 31.10 8.55 8.88
CA ARG A 47 30.61 7.68 7.81
C ARG A 47 29.44 6.78 8.24
N VAL A 48 29.46 6.29 9.49
CA VAL A 48 28.39 5.43 10.02
C VAL A 48 27.12 6.23 10.28
N GLU A 49 27.24 7.46 10.77
CA GLU A 49 26.10 8.34 11.02
C GLU A 49 25.48 8.83 9.71
N LYS A 50 26.27 9.10 8.67
CA LYS A 50 25.76 9.38 7.32
C LYS A 50 24.94 8.22 6.76
N ASN A 51 25.41 6.99 6.97
CA ASN A 51 24.64 5.80 6.57
C ASN A 51 23.31 5.71 7.34
N ARG A 52 23.30 6.03 8.64
CA ARG A 52 22.06 6.09 9.44
C ARG A 52 21.13 7.20 8.97
N PHE A 53 21.68 8.36 8.62
CA PHE A 53 20.91 9.49 8.10
C PHE A 53 20.32 9.18 6.72
N SER A 54 21.07 8.50 5.85
CA SER A 54 20.55 7.98 4.57
C SER A 54 19.44 6.95 4.77
N ALA A 55 19.61 6.03 5.73
CA ALA A 55 18.54 5.08 6.10
C ALA A 55 17.30 5.80 6.65
N MET A 56 17.48 6.88 7.41
CA MET A 56 16.41 7.74 7.89
C MET A 56 15.70 8.46 6.74
N LYS A 57 16.43 9.04 5.79
CA LYS A 57 15.85 9.65 4.58
C LYS A 57 15.03 8.63 3.79
N ASN A 58 15.57 7.44 3.58
CA ASN A 58 14.85 6.34 2.91
C ASN A 58 13.61 5.91 3.69
N PHE A 59 13.68 5.89 5.02
CA PHE A 59 12.53 5.59 5.87
C PHE A 59 11.47 6.68 5.74
N LEU A 60 11.84 7.96 5.83
CA LEU A 60 10.92 9.09 5.68
C LEU A 60 10.31 9.16 4.27
N GLN A 61 11.07 8.83 3.24
CA GLN A 61 10.60 8.74 1.85
C GLN A 61 9.62 7.58 1.65
N ARG A 62 9.74 6.50 2.45
CA ARG A 62 8.85 5.34 2.44
C ARG A 62 7.74 5.40 3.49
N ALA A 63 7.77 6.40 4.37
CA ALA A 63 6.80 6.61 5.44
C ALA A 63 5.59 7.50 5.10
N PRO A 64 5.07 7.63 3.85
CA PRO A 64 3.71 8.15 3.68
C PRO A 64 2.64 7.26 4.35
N GLU A 65 2.95 6.01 4.72
CA GLU A 65 1.94 5.03 5.12
C GLU A 65 1.85 4.74 6.63
N GLN A 66 2.69 5.31 7.49
CA GLN A 66 2.62 5.06 8.93
C GLN A 66 2.87 6.32 9.78
N GLN A 67 1.79 7.10 10.00
CA GLN A 67 1.15 7.31 11.32
C GLN A 67 0.55 8.72 11.53
N VAL A 68 -0.77 8.69 11.77
CA VAL A 68 -1.55 9.48 12.74
C VAL A 68 -1.90 10.92 12.38
N GLN A 69 -3.19 11.07 12.09
CA GLN A 69 -4.06 12.25 12.23
C GLN A 69 -3.51 13.36 13.13
N THR A 70 -3.19 14.53 12.57
CA THR A 70 -3.86 15.78 12.99
C THR A 70 -3.65 16.89 11.94
N VAL A 71 -4.80 17.39 11.44
CA VAL A 71 -5.07 18.71 10.83
C VAL A 71 -4.48 19.04 9.45
N THR A 72 -5.36 18.87 8.46
CA THR A 72 -5.50 19.52 7.12
C THR A 72 -4.32 19.51 6.15
N PRO A 73 -4.40 18.76 5.04
CA PRO A 73 -3.51 18.94 3.91
C PRO A 73 -4.15 19.84 2.85
N VAL A 74 -3.43 20.92 2.51
CA VAL A 74 -3.61 21.63 1.25
C VAL A 74 -3.23 20.66 0.13
N HIS A 75 -4.26 20.19 -0.58
CA HIS A 75 -4.18 19.18 -1.64
C HIS A 75 -3.36 19.66 -2.84
N LYS A 76 -2.18 19.08 -3.04
CA LYS A 76 -1.80 18.60 -4.38
C LYS A 76 -2.03 17.10 -4.39
N SER A 77 -3.24 16.71 -4.79
CA SER A 77 -3.67 15.31 -4.89
C SER A 77 -2.90 14.61 -6.01
N LEU A 78 -1.81 13.92 -5.67
CA LEU A 78 -1.50 12.66 -6.35
C LEU A 78 -2.62 11.72 -5.90
N LYS A 79 -3.61 11.47 -6.76
CA LYS A 79 -4.73 10.58 -6.44
C LYS A 79 -4.14 9.21 -6.08
N SER A 80 -4.14 8.87 -4.79
CA SER A 80 -3.86 7.50 -4.35
C SER A 80 -4.86 6.57 -5.03
N PHE A 81 -4.38 5.44 -5.50
CA PHE A 81 -5.26 4.45 -6.11
C PHE A 81 -6.11 3.82 -5.01
N CYS A 82 -7.43 3.87 -5.18
CA CYS A 82 -8.40 3.24 -4.31
C CYS A 82 -9.33 2.35 -5.12
N LEU A 83 -9.88 1.35 -4.46
CA LEU A 83 -10.86 0.42 -5.00
C LEU A 83 -11.92 0.22 -3.93
N GLN A 84 -13.17 0.06 -4.34
CA GLN A 84 -14.23 -0.35 -3.43
C GLN A 84 -14.65 -1.78 -3.75
N TYR A 85 -15.01 -2.55 -2.74
CA TYR A 85 -15.65 -3.84 -2.92
C TYR A 85 -16.94 -3.93 -2.10
N THR A 86 -17.90 -4.68 -2.62
CA THR A 86 -19.14 -5.01 -1.92
C THR A 86 -19.48 -6.49 -2.10
N TYR A 87 -20.43 -6.99 -1.32
CA TYR A 87 -20.88 -8.38 -1.33
C TYR A 87 -22.32 -8.45 -0.76
N PRO A 88 -23.10 -9.54 -0.95
CA PRO A 88 -24.54 -9.53 -0.67
C PRO A 88 -24.94 -9.16 0.77
N LYS A 89 -24.05 -9.41 1.74
CA LYS A 89 -24.27 -9.15 3.17
C LYS A 89 -23.53 -7.90 3.68
N CYS A 90 -22.99 -7.09 2.76
CA CYS A 90 -22.28 -5.88 3.08
C CYS A 90 -23.27 -4.71 3.16
N ALA A 91 -23.33 -4.02 4.30
CA ALA A 91 -24.23 -2.88 4.46
C ALA A 91 -23.82 -1.67 3.61
N GLN A 92 -22.51 -1.46 3.42
CA GLN A 92 -21.94 -0.41 2.59
C GLN A 92 -20.66 -0.92 1.92
N PRO A 93 -20.34 -0.50 0.67
CA PRO A 93 -19.08 -0.84 0.03
C PRO A 93 -17.88 -0.48 0.92
N LYS A 94 -16.93 -1.40 1.00
CA LYS A 94 -15.70 -1.24 1.77
C LYS A 94 -14.57 -0.77 0.85
N GLN A 95 -13.74 0.14 1.34
CA GLN A 95 -12.66 0.72 0.56
C GLN A 95 -11.34 0.00 0.84
N ILE A 96 -10.58 -0.23 -0.23
CA ILE A 96 -9.19 -0.69 -0.21
C ILE A 96 -8.34 0.45 -0.76
N THR A 97 -7.36 0.89 0.03
CA THR A 97 -6.36 1.91 -0.31
C THR A 97 -4.97 1.30 -0.38
N ASP A 98 -3.96 2.11 -0.68
CA ASP A 98 -2.54 1.72 -0.58
C ASP A 98 -2.25 0.52 -1.49
N MET A 99 -2.52 0.72 -2.78
CA MET A 99 -2.24 -0.24 -3.85
C MET A 99 -1.51 0.45 -4.97
N ASP A 100 -0.59 -0.29 -5.59
CA ASP A 100 0.09 0.13 -6.81
C ASP A 100 -0.60 -0.60 -7.97
N PRO A 101 -1.42 0.07 -8.79
CA PRO A 101 -2.18 -0.62 -9.84
C PRO A 101 -1.28 -1.29 -10.88
N ALA A 102 -0.01 -0.91 -11.00
CA ALA A 102 0.95 -1.56 -11.90
C ALA A 102 1.59 -2.82 -11.32
N LYS A 103 1.41 -3.10 -10.01
CA LYS A 103 2.03 -4.23 -9.31
C LYS A 103 1.04 -5.11 -8.59
N THR A 104 0.04 -4.53 -7.94
CA THR A 104 -1.00 -5.24 -7.22
C THR A 104 -1.77 -6.10 -8.21
N THR A 105 -1.82 -7.40 -7.96
CA THR A 105 -2.52 -8.37 -8.79
C THR A 105 -3.96 -8.59 -8.33
N VAL A 106 -4.76 -9.27 -9.15
CA VAL A 106 -6.11 -9.70 -8.74
C VAL A 106 -6.03 -10.73 -7.60
N GLU A 107 -5.02 -11.59 -7.58
CA GLU A 107 -4.79 -12.52 -6.47
C GLU A 107 -4.48 -11.78 -5.16
N ASP A 108 -3.68 -10.71 -5.21
CA ASP A 108 -3.43 -9.86 -4.05
C ASP A 108 -4.73 -9.22 -3.52
N LEU A 109 -5.62 -8.78 -4.42
CA LEU A 109 -6.95 -8.29 -4.04
C LEU A 109 -7.78 -9.37 -3.34
N MET A 110 -7.79 -10.59 -3.87
CA MET A 110 -8.50 -11.72 -3.27
C MET A 110 -7.98 -11.99 -1.85
N MET A 111 -6.65 -12.05 -1.67
CA MET A 111 -6.02 -12.27 -0.37
C MET A 111 -6.37 -11.15 0.62
N ARG A 112 -6.32 -9.89 0.17
CA ARG A 112 -6.63 -8.72 1.01
C ARG A 112 -8.09 -8.70 1.45
N ILE A 113 -9.03 -9.00 0.55
CA ILE A 113 -10.46 -9.10 0.89
C ILE A 113 -10.71 -10.25 1.87
N CYS A 114 -10.11 -11.42 1.66
CA CYS A 114 -10.22 -12.53 2.60
C CYS A 114 -9.70 -12.15 4.00
N HIS A 115 -8.57 -11.43 4.07
CA HIS A 115 -8.02 -10.95 5.34
C HIS A 115 -8.95 -9.94 6.02
N LEU A 116 -9.44 -8.94 5.29
CA LEU A 116 -10.34 -7.91 5.81
C LEU A 116 -11.67 -8.48 6.33
N GLU A 117 -12.19 -9.53 5.67
CA GLU A 117 -13.41 -10.20 6.09
C GLU A 117 -13.19 -11.34 7.10
N SER A 118 -11.95 -11.53 7.58
CA SER A 118 -11.58 -12.64 8.48
C SER A 118 -12.04 -14.01 7.96
N VAL A 119 -11.98 -14.19 6.64
CA VAL A 119 -12.39 -15.42 5.96
C VAL A 119 -11.29 -16.45 6.19
N GLY A 120 -11.57 -17.42 7.05
CA GLY A 120 -10.65 -18.50 7.35
C GLY A 120 -10.31 -19.36 6.12
N ASN A 121 -9.33 -20.25 6.26
CA ASN A 121 -8.73 -21.02 5.17
C ASN A 121 -9.67 -21.96 4.39
N SER A 122 -10.91 -22.15 4.86
CA SER A 122 -11.93 -23.01 4.24
C SER A 122 -12.75 -22.33 3.14
N LYS A 123 -12.64 -21.00 3.00
CA LYS A 123 -13.36 -20.23 1.99
C LYS A 123 -12.37 -19.39 1.18
N GLY A 124 -12.71 -19.13 -0.07
CA GLY A 124 -12.05 -18.14 -0.92
C GLY A 124 -13.04 -17.11 -1.42
N VAL A 125 -12.58 -16.26 -2.34
CA VAL A 125 -13.37 -15.17 -2.90
C VAL A 125 -13.26 -15.17 -4.42
N CYS A 126 -14.38 -15.06 -5.11
CA CYS A 126 -14.44 -14.75 -6.54
C CYS A 126 -14.76 -13.27 -6.70
N LEU A 127 -14.09 -12.59 -7.62
CA LEU A 127 -14.29 -11.17 -7.87
C LEU A 127 -14.99 -10.97 -9.22
N TYR A 128 -15.89 -9.99 -9.27
CA TYR A 128 -16.64 -9.61 -10.46
C TYR A 128 -16.63 -8.09 -10.60
N THR A 129 -16.80 -7.59 -11.82
CA THR A 129 -17.15 -6.19 -12.04
C THR A 129 -18.58 -5.91 -11.55
N ILE A 130 -18.97 -4.64 -11.45
CA ILE A 130 -20.33 -4.27 -11.07
C ILE A 130 -21.39 -4.79 -12.06
N ASP A 131 -21.01 -4.96 -13.33
CA ASP A 131 -21.86 -5.53 -14.38
C ASP A 131 -21.92 -7.07 -14.35
N GLY A 132 -21.25 -7.70 -13.38
CA GLY A 132 -21.26 -9.15 -13.19
C GLY A 132 -20.25 -9.92 -14.06
N MET A 133 -19.32 -9.23 -14.73
CA MET A 133 -18.26 -9.92 -15.48
C MET A 133 -17.22 -10.50 -14.51
N PRO A 134 -16.82 -11.78 -14.64
CA PRO A 134 -15.89 -12.38 -13.70
C PRO A 134 -14.47 -11.83 -13.91
N LEU A 135 -13.85 -11.37 -12.83
CA LEU A 135 -12.45 -10.98 -12.81
C LEU A 135 -11.52 -12.16 -12.55
N THR A 136 -12.02 -13.20 -11.85
CA THR A 136 -11.25 -14.35 -11.35
C THR A 136 -11.62 -15.69 -12.00
N ASP A 137 -12.15 -15.70 -13.23
CA ASP A 137 -12.56 -16.93 -13.92
C ASP A 137 -11.35 -17.78 -14.37
N ASP A 138 -10.29 -17.11 -14.83
CA ASP A 138 -9.06 -17.75 -15.30
C ASP A 138 -7.92 -17.54 -14.29
N PRO A 139 -7.31 -18.62 -13.76
CA PRO A 139 -6.16 -18.54 -12.88
C PRO A 139 -4.98 -17.72 -13.43
N PHE A 140 -4.79 -17.69 -14.75
CA PHE A 140 -3.73 -16.91 -15.39
C PHE A 140 -3.96 -15.40 -15.19
N PHE A 141 -5.19 -14.93 -15.40
CA PHE A 141 -5.53 -13.52 -15.24
C PHE A 141 -5.52 -13.06 -13.77
N ASN A 142 -5.53 -13.98 -12.80
CA ASN A 142 -5.40 -13.63 -11.40
C ASN A 142 -4.03 -13.03 -11.08
N THR A 143 -3.00 -13.41 -11.84
CA THR A 143 -1.62 -12.92 -11.70
C THR A 143 -1.38 -11.56 -12.36
N TRP A 144 -2.34 -11.06 -13.13
CA TRP A 144 -2.21 -9.78 -13.83
C TRP A 144 -2.43 -8.61 -12.88
N SER A 145 -1.74 -7.50 -13.15
CA SER A 145 -1.89 -6.27 -12.37
C SER A 145 -3.28 -5.66 -12.57
N LEU A 146 -3.70 -4.80 -11.63
CA LEU A 146 -4.97 -4.05 -11.77
C LEU A 146 -5.00 -3.24 -13.06
N LYS A 147 -3.85 -2.66 -13.45
CA LYS A 147 -3.69 -1.90 -14.68
C LYS A 147 -3.89 -2.79 -15.91
N ASP A 148 -3.29 -3.98 -15.95
CA ASP A 148 -3.42 -4.91 -17.08
C ASP A 148 -4.85 -5.48 -17.20
N ARG A 149 -5.58 -5.51 -16.08
CA ARG A 149 -7.00 -5.87 -16.03
C ARG A 149 -7.93 -4.67 -16.28
N HIS A 150 -7.37 -3.51 -16.62
CA HIS A 150 -8.11 -2.27 -16.85
C HIS A 150 -9.03 -1.88 -15.69
N ILE A 151 -8.62 -2.18 -14.45
CA ILE A 151 -9.33 -1.76 -13.25
C ILE A 151 -8.91 -0.33 -12.92
N GLU A 152 -9.87 0.58 -13.02
CA GLU A 152 -9.64 2.01 -12.81
C GLU A 152 -9.61 2.40 -11.33
N ASN A 153 -8.99 3.55 -11.05
CA ASN A 153 -9.00 4.14 -9.72
C ASN A 153 -10.44 4.54 -9.33
N GLY A 154 -10.89 4.11 -8.15
CA GLY A 154 -12.25 4.31 -7.65
C GLY A 154 -13.25 3.28 -8.13
N ALA A 155 -12.82 2.26 -8.89
CA ALA A 155 -13.71 1.21 -9.36
C ALA A 155 -14.37 0.45 -8.20
N VAL A 156 -15.61 0.02 -8.42
CA VAL A 156 -16.38 -0.82 -7.50
C VAL A 156 -16.42 -2.23 -8.06
N ILE A 157 -15.98 -3.20 -7.26
CA ILE A 157 -16.03 -4.63 -7.60
C ILE A 157 -16.94 -5.39 -6.65
N TYR A 158 -17.41 -6.55 -7.10
CA TYR A 158 -18.28 -7.43 -6.34
C TYR A 158 -17.53 -8.68 -5.90
N ALA A 159 -17.60 -9.01 -4.61
CA ALA A 159 -16.96 -10.17 -4.01
C ALA A 159 -17.99 -11.24 -3.67
N MET A 160 -17.73 -12.48 -4.07
CA MET A 160 -18.52 -13.65 -3.67
C MET A 160 -17.65 -14.64 -2.91
N PHE A 161 -18.00 -14.88 -1.65
CA PHE A 161 -17.31 -15.86 -0.81
C PHE A 161 -17.83 -17.26 -1.07
N THR A 162 -16.94 -18.18 -1.41
CA THR A 162 -17.27 -19.57 -1.74
C THR A 162 -16.38 -20.54 -0.97
N PRO A 163 -16.86 -21.76 -0.64
CA PRO A 163 -15.99 -22.85 -0.19
C PRO A 163 -14.81 -23.03 -1.17
N ARG A 164 -13.62 -23.30 -0.63
CA ARG A 164 -12.37 -23.34 -1.41
C ARG A 164 -12.33 -24.52 -2.38
N GLU A 165 -13.09 -25.57 -2.10
CA GLU A 165 -13.25 -26.75 -2.95
C GLU A 165 -13.82 -26.36 -4.32
N ASN A 166 -14.73 -25.36 -4.35
CA ASN A 166 -15.33 -24.87 -5.59
C ASN A 166 -14.33 -24.14 -6.50
N LEU A 167 -13.26 -23.58 -5.92
CA LEU A 167 -12.19 -22.91 -6.68
C LEU A 167 -11.23 -23.92 -7.33
N LYS A 168 -11.07 -25.11 -6.72
CA LYS A 168 -10.19 -26.17 -7.25
C LYS A 168 -10.81 -26.87 -8.46
N ALA A 169 -12.13 -27.05 -8.46
CA ALA A 169 -12.86 -27.76 -9.52
C ALA A 169 -12.77 -27.07 -10.90
N VAL A 170 -12.48 -25.76 -10.95
CA VAL A 170 -12.36 -24.99 -12.21
C VAL A 170 -11.09 -25.36 -12.97
N SER A 171 -9.99 -25.67 -12.28
CA SER A 171 -8.73 -26.13 -12.93
C SER A 171 -8.79 -27.54 -13.53
N SER A 172 -9.83 -28.33 -13.23
CA SER A 172 -9.96 -29.72 -13.69
C SER A 172 -11.05 -29.97 -14.74
N ASN A 173 -11.85 -28.96 -15.11
CA ASN A 173 -13.01 -29.15 -15.99
C ASN A 173 -12.80 -28.74 -17.46
N THR A 174 -11.58 -28.46 -17.90
CA THR A 174 -11.26 -28.35 -19.35
C THR A 174 -11.07 -29.74 -20.00
N LYS A 175 -11.86 -30.74 -19.60
CA LYS A 175 -12.09 -31.95 -20.39
C LYS A 175 -13.57 -32.32 -20.33
N ALA A 176 -14.16 -32.34 -21.51
CA ALA A 176 -15.48 -32.86 -21.87
C ALA A 176 -16.69 -31.99 -21.47
N ARG A 177 -17.20 -31.25 -22.47
CA ARG A 177 -18.59 -31.37 -22.94
C ARG A 177 -18.70 -30.74 -24.33
N GLY A 178 -18.17 -31.46 -25.32
CA GLY A 178 -18.72 -31.41 -26.67
C GLY A 178 -19.90 -32.38 -26.70
N CYS A 179 -21.10 -31.83 -26.75
CA CYS A 179 -22.26 -32.49 -27.32
C CYS A 179 -22.43 -31.94 -28.73
#